data_AF-A0A099SZW2-F1
#
_entry.id   AF-A0A099SZW2-F1
#
_cell.length_a   1.000
_cell.length_b   1.000
_cell.length_c   1.000
_cell.angle_alpha   90.00
_cell.angle_beta   90.00
_cell.angle_gamma   90.00
#
_symmetry.space_group_name_H-M   'P 1'
#
loop_
_entity.id
_entity.type
_entity.pdbx_description
1 polymer ?
#
loop_
_entity_poly.entity_id
_entity_poly.type
_entity_poly.pdbx_seq_one_letter_code
_entity_poly.pdbx_strand_id
1 'polypeptide(L)'
;MEYTRNGAKGDQNKVWKILLPVVATIFLTIAVSMIIFYQNYYTGILYLITSILYFSSAYLITTGRVNMMKSSLNEKGTLALGFILLAIALALNGLFWGLGFVLFLAGILSIHRNSN
;
A
#
# COMPACT_ATOMS: atom_id res chain seq x y z
N MET A 1 -9.06 -12.23 34.42
CA MET A 1 -8.04 -11.25 33.98
C MET A 1 -8.14 -11.12 32.48
N GLU A 2 -8.92 -10.15 32.02
CA GLU A 2 -9.25 -9.94 30.60
C GLU A 2 -8.29 -8.88 30.05
N TYR A 3 -7.15 -9.34 29.51
CA TYR A 3 -6.16 -8.46 28.90
C TYR A 3 -6.71 -7.84 27.61
N THR A 4 -7.19 -6.60 27.71
CA THR A 4 -7.04 -5.51 26.73
C THR A 4 -7.13 -5.90 25.25
N ARG A 5 -8.31 -6.33 24.79
CA ARG A 5 -8.63 -6.47 23.35
C ARG A 5 -9.00 -5.15 22.65
N ASN A 6 -8.95 -4.04 23.40
CA ASN A 6 -9.43 -2.72 22.94
C ASN A 6 -8.32 -1.76 22.49
N GLY A 7 -7.04 -2.08 22.72
CA GLY A 7 -5.91 -1.22 22.30
C GLY A 7 -5.55 -1.32 20.80
N ALA A 8 -5.70 -2.51 20.20
CA ALA A 8 -5.23 -2.77 18.83
C ALA A 8 -6.14 -2.21 17.72
N LYS A 9 -7.41 -1.89 18.03
CA LYS A 9 -8.38 -1.42 17.02
C LYS A 9 -8.16 0.05 16.66
N GLY A 10 -7.67 0.86 17.60
CA GLY A 10 -7.38 2.31 17.47
C GLY A 10 -6.30 2.68 16.44
N ASP A 11 -5.40 1.74 16.14
CA ASP A 11 -4.06 2.07 15.66
C ASP A 11 -3.81 1.71 14.19
N GLN A 12 -4.56 0.76 13.62
CA GLN A 12 -4.32 0.30 12.24
C GLN A 12 -4.49 1.41 11.20
N ASN A 13 -5.46 2.30 11.38
CA ASN A 13 -5.64 3.43 10.47
C ASN A 13 -4.46 4.42 10.58
N LYS A 14 -3.88 4.58 11.77
CA LYS A 14 -2.67 5.41 11.98
C LYS A 14 -1.45 4.78 11.33
N VAL A 15 -1.27 3.47 11.47
CA VAL A 15 -0.17 2.72 10.84
C VAL A 15 -0.18 2.91 9.33
N TRP A 16 -1.31 2.65 8.64
CA TRP A 16 -1.38 2.79 7.18
C TRP A 16 -1.27 4.25 6.71
N LYS A 17 -1.77 5.21 7.50
CA LYS A 17 -1.60 6.65 7.22
C LYS A 17 -0.15 7.10 7.22
N ILE A 18 0.70 6.50 8.04
CA ILE A 18 2.13 6.85 8.13
C ILE A 18 2.96 5.98 7.19
N LEU A 19 2.68 4.68 7.15
CA LEU A 19 3.48 3.71 6.39
C LEU A 19 3.41 3.96 4.88
N LEU A 20 2.21 4.19 4.32
CA LEU A 20 2.06 4.34 2.87
C LEU A 20 2.80 5.56 2.32
N PRO A 21 2.67 6.78 2.88
CA PRO A 21 3.43 7.94 2.41
C PRO A 21 4.95 7.77 2.53
N VAL A 22 5.42 7.17 3.63
CA VAL A 22 6.86 6.93 3.85
C VAL A 22 7.41 6.02 2.76
N VAL A 23 6.74 4.88 2.52
CA VAL A 23 7.17 3.92 1.50
C VAL A 23 7.02 4.50 0.09
N ALA A 24 5.93 5.24 -0.17
CA ALA A 24 5.72 5.92 -1.45
C ALA A 24 6.84 6.93 -1.75
N THR A 25 7.30 7.68 -0.75
CA THR A 25 8.41 8.63 -0.88
C THR A 25 9.71 7.91 -1.21
N ILE A 26 10.01 6.80 -0.51
CA ILE A 26 11.19 5.97 -0.81
C ILE A 26 11.14 5.45 -2.25
N PHE A 27 9.99 4.91 -2.67
CA PHE A 27 9.81 4.39 -4.03
C PHE A 27 9.89 5.48 -5.09
N LEU A 28 9.40 6.69 -4.81
CA LEU A 28 9.54 7.83 -5.70
C LEU A 28 11.02 8.19 -5.90
N THR A 29 11.80 8.25 -4.82
CA THR A 29 13.24 8.52 -4.90
C THR A 29 13.96 7.44 -5.72
N ILE A 30 13.65 6.15 -5.50
CA ILE A 30 14.21 5.03 -6.28
C ILE A 30 13.81 5.15 -7.76
N ALA A 31 12.55 5.46 -8.04
CA ALA A 31 12.06 5.63 -9.41
C ALA A 31 12.81 6.75 -10.13
N VAL A 32 12.94 7.92 -9.50
CA VAL A 32 13.69 9.06 -10.04
C VAL A 32 15.14 8.65 -10.30
N SER A 33 15.78 7.96 -9.35
CA SER A 33 17.15 7.52 -9.54
C SER A 33 17.29 6.54 -10.71
N MET A 34 16.40 5.55 -10.81
CA MET A 34 16.40 4.54 -11.87
C MET A 34 16.17 5.16 -13.26
N ILE A 35 15.26 6.11 -13.37
CA ILE A 35 14.90 6.77 -14.64
C ILE A 35 15.99 7.74 -15.08
N ILE A 36 16.46 8.61 -14.18
CA ILE A 36 17.37 9.71 -14.54
C ILE A 36 18.83 9.25 -14.61
N PHE A 37 19.32 8.52 -13.60
CA PHE A 37 20.74 8.19 -13.50
C PHE A 37 21.08 6.83 -14.12
N TYR A 38 20.24 5.82 -13.93
CA TYR A 38 20.53 4.45 -14.36
C TYR A 38 19.87 4.06 -15.69
N GLN A 39 18.98 4.90 -16.24
CA GLN A 39 18.22 4.64 -17.47
C GLN A 39 17.46 3.30 -17.46
N ASN A 40 17.19 2.74 -16.28
CA ASN A 40 16.39 1.53 -16.14
C ASN A 40 14.91 1.93 -16.08
N TYR A 41 14.39 2.31 -17.23
CA TYR A 41 13.03 2.85 -17.35
C TYR A 41 11.97 1.85 -16.93
N TYR A 42 12.11 0.57 -17.27
CA TYR A 42 11.13 -0.45 -16.91
C TYR A 42 10.96 -0.54 -15.39
N THR A 43 12.04 -0.80 -14.66
CA THR A 43 11.99 -0.91 -13.20
C THR A 43 11.61 0.44 -12.56
N GLY A 44 12.16 1.55 -13.06
CA GLY A 44 11.83 2.89 -12.56
C GLY A 44 10.36 3.25 -12.70
N ILE A 45 9.72 2.91 -13.82
CA ILE A 45 8.28 3.11 -14.04
C ILE A 45 7.45 2.25 -13.08
N LEU A 46 7.85 1.00 -12.80
CA LEU A 46 7.15 0.16 -11.82
C LEU A 46 7.17 0.78 -10.43
N TYR A 47 8.34 1.26 -9.97
CA TYR A 47 8.45 1.99 -8.70
C TYR A 47 7.60 3.28 -8.68
N LEU A 48 7.56 4.02 -9.79
CA LEU A 48 6.76 5.23 -9.92
C LEU A 48 5.25 4.93 -9.80
N ILE A 49 4.76 3.93 -10.53
CA ILE A 49 3.34 3.53 -10.49
C ILE A 49 2.96 3.08 -9.07
N THR A 50 3.81 2.27 -8.42
CA THR A 50 3.55 1.84 -7.03
C THR A 50 3.57 3.00 -6.05
N SER A 51 4.47 3.98 -6.22
CA SER A 51 4.48 5.20 -5.41
C SER A 51 3.16 5.98 -5.52
N ILE A 52 2.68 6.20 -6.75
CA ILE A 52 1.39 6.89 -6.99
C ILE A 52 0.23 6.13 -6.35
N LEU A 53 0.22 4.79 -6.48
CA LEU A 53 -0.80 3.94 -5.85
C LEU A 53 -0.79 4.12 -4.32
N TYR A 54 0.37 4.12 -3.68
CA TYR A 54 0.47 4.26 -2.23
C TYR A 54 0.10 5.66 -1.75
N PHE A 55 0.50 6.72 -2.46
CA PHE A 55 0.03 8.08 -2.15
C PHE A 55 -1.48 8.21 -2.28
N SER A 56 -2.07 7.65 -3.35
CA SER A 56 -3.52 7.67 -3.57
C SER A 56 -4.27 6.93 -2.45
N SER A 57 -3.77 5.76 -2.06
CA SER A 57 -4.35 4.99 -0.96
C SER A 57 -4.21 5.71 0.38
N ALA A 58 -3.06 6.33 0.66
CA ALA A 58 -2.87 7.14 1.86
C ALA A 58 -3.83 8.32 1.92
N TYR A 59 -4.08 8.99 0.79
CA TYR A 59 -5.05 10.06 0.67
C TYR A 59 -6.48 9.58 0.97
N LEU A 60 -6.89 8.44 0.43
CA LEU A 60 -8.21 7.85 0.71
C LEU A 60 -8.39 7.51 2.19
N ILE A 61 -7.34 7.00 2.85
CA ILE A 61 -7.38 6.69 4.28
C ILE A 61 -7.41 7.98 5.11
N THR A 62 -6.64 9.00 4.71
CA THR A 62 -6.53 10.27 5.44
C THR A 62 -7.82 11.07 5.39
N THR A 63 -8.48 11.10 4.24
CA THR A 63 -9.80 11.74 4.04
C THR A 63 -10.97 10.95 4.65
N GLY A 64 -10.70 9.79 5.26
CA GLY A 64 -11.73 8.96 5.88
C GLY A 64 -12.59 8.17 4.90
N ARG A 65 -12.34 8.28 3.58
CA ARG A 65 -13.02 7.52 2.53
C ARG A 65 -12.72 6.03 2.58
N VAL A 66 -11.58 5.65 3.16
CA VAL A 66 -11.20 4.27 3.48
C VAL A 66 -11.03 4.19 4.99
N ASN A 67 -11.86 3.39 5.65
CA ASN A 67 -11.77 3.18 7.08
C ASN A 67 -11.29 1.75 7.41
N MET A 68 -9.99 1.63 7.69
CA MET A 68 -9.36 0.35 8.06
C MET A 68 -9.93 -0.26 9.34
N MET A 69 -10.65 0.48 10.20
CA MET A 69 -11.30 -0.11 11.37
C MET A 69 -12.56 -0.90 11.01
N LYS A 70 -13.33 -0.43 10.01
CA LYS A 70 -14.60 -1.04 9.60
C LYS A 70 -14.41 -2.20 8.63
N SER A 71 -13.22 -2.35 8.06
CA SER A 71 -12.90 -3.44 7.13
C SER A 71 -12.91 -4.81 7.80
N SER A 72 -13.34 -5.81 7.06
CA SER A 72 -13.25 -7.22 7.47
C SER A 72 -11.80 -7.69 7.55
N LEU A 73 -11.55 -8.77 8.30
CA LEU A 73 -10.21 -9.36 8.41
C LEU A 73 -9.65 -9.75 7.04
N ASN A 74 -10.50 -10.27 6.15
CA ASN A 74 -10.12 -10.70 4.81
C ASN A 74 -9.64 -9.51 3.95
N GLU A 75 -10.36 -8.39 3.98
CA GLU A 75 -9.97 -7.19 3.23
C GLU A 75 -8.62 -6.62 3.68
N LYS A 76 -8.41 -6.57 5.00
CA LYS A 76 -7.11 -6.15 5.58
C LYS A 76 -6.00 -7.11 5.19
N GLY A 77 -6.29 -8.42 5.19
CA GLY A 77 -5.37 -9.47 4.76
C GLY A 77 -4.99 -9.34 3.29
N THR A 78 -5.97 -9.16 2.39
CA THR A 78 -5.74 -8.95 0.95
C THR A 78 -4.88 -7.70 0.70
N LEU A 79 -5.17 -6.61 1.41
CA LEU A 79 -4.39 -5.38 1.32
C LEU A 79 -2.94 -5.58 1.78
N ALA A 80 -2.73 -6.20 2.94
CA ALA A 80 -1.40 -6.47 3.47
C ALA A 80 -0.60 -7.42 2.57
N LEU A 81 -1.24 -8.46 2.04
CA LEU A 81 -0.63 -9.39 1.09
C LEU A 81 -0.23 -8.68 -0.21
N GLY A 82 -1.10 -7.85 -0.77
CA GLY A 82 -0.78 -7.04 -1.95
C GLY A 82 0.41 -6.10 -1.69
N PHE A 83 0.47 -5.48 -0.52
CA PHE A 83 1.59 -4.64 -0.12
C PHE A 83 2.92 -5.42 -0.05
N ILE A 84 2.93 -6.58 0.61
CA ILE A 84 4.12 -7.43 0.72
C ILE A 84 4.57 -7.94 -0.66
N LEU A 85 3.62 -8.40 -1.47
CA LEU A 85 3.92 -8.88 -2.83
C LEU A 85 4.49 -7.77 -3.71
N LEU A 86 3.99 -6.53 -3.62
CA LEU A 86 4.56 -5.39 -4.32
C LEU A 86 6.01 -5.11 -3.90
N ALA A 87 6.29 -5.12 -2.59
CA ALA A 87 7.64 -4.90 -2.08
C ALA A 87 8.63 -5.97 -2.56
N ILE A 88 8.23 -7.25 -2.48
CA ILE A 88 9.06 -8.38 -2.95
C ILE A 88 9.23 -8.32 -4.47
N ALA A 89 8.14 -8.09 -5.21
CA ALA A 89 8.17 -8.03 -6.67
C ALA A 89 9.11 -6.94 -7.17
N LEU A 90 9.05 -5.75 -6.57
CA LEU A 90 9.93 -4.62 -6.92
C LEU A 90 11.39 -4.91 -6.56
N ALA A 91 11.66 -5.61 -5.46
CA ALA A 91 13.00 -6.07 -5.11
C ALA A 91 13.56 -7.11 -6.11
N LEU A 92 12.67 -7.91 -6.74
CA LEU A 92 13.00 -8.91 -7.74
C LEU A 92 12.83 -8.39 -9.19
N ASN A 93 13.09 -7.11 -9.45
CA ASN A 93 13.01 -6.48 -10.78
C ASN A 93 11.63 -6.57 -11.46
N GLY A 94 10.55 -6.54 -10.69
CA GLY A 94 9.18 -6.51 -11.19
C GLY A 94 8.55 -7.89 -11.41
N LEU A 95 9.23 -8.98 -11.04
CA LEU A 95 8.66 -10.33 -11.11
C LEU A 95 7.39 -10.40 -10.24
N PHE A 96 6.26 -10.80 -10.82
CA PHE A 96 4.95 -10.85 -10.16
C PHE A 96 4.39 -9.49 -9.68
N TRP A 97 4.94 -8.37 -10.13
CA TRP A 97 4.49 -7.03 -9.73
C TRP A 97 3.00 -6.80 -9.98
N GLY A 98 2.50 -7.25 -11.14
CA GLY A 98 1.09 -7.11 -11.51
C GLY A 98 0.13 -7.81 -10.53
N LEU A 99 0.51 -8.97 -9.98
CA LEU A 99 -0.30 -9.69 -9.00
C LEU A 99 -0.40 -8.91 -7.68
N GLY A 100 0.74 -8.41 -7.18
CA GLY A 100 0.77 -7.57 -5.99
C GLY A 100 -0.04 -6.28 -6.19
N PHE A 101 0.08 -5.66 -7.36
CA PHE A 101 -0.67 -4.46 -7.73
C PHE A 101 -2.19 -4.69 -7.69
N VAL A 102 -2.66 -5.74 -8.38
CA VAL A 102 -4.09 -6.07 -8.43
C VAL A 102 -4.63 -6.42 -7.05
N LEU A 103 -3.91 -7.22 -6.27
CA LEU A 103 -4.33 -7.59 -4.90
C LEU A 103 -4.42 -6.37 -3.99
N PHE A 104 -3.43 -5.49 -4.02
CA PHE A 104 -3.44 -4.27 -3.21
C PHE A 104 -4.59 -3.35 -3.60
N LEU A 105 -4.76 -3.13 -4.91
CA LEU A 105 -5.83 -2.28 -5.44
C LEU A 105 -7.22 -2.84 -5.11
N ALA A 106 -7.42 -4.15 -5.27
CA ALA A 106 -8.65 -4.84 -4.89
C ALA A 106 -8.94 -4.70 -3.38
N GLY A 107 -7.91 -4.83 -2.55
CA GLY A 107 -8.01 -4.63 -1.10
C GLY A 107 -8.49 -3.21 -0.76
N ILE A 108 -7.84 -2.18 -1.30
CA ILE A 108 -8.24 -0.78 -1.06
C ILE A 108 -9.65 -0.49 -1.56
N LEU A 109 -9.98 -0.93 -2.78
CA LEU A 109 -11.28 -0.66 -3.38
C LEU A 109 -12.41 -1.38 -2.64
N SER A 110 -12.19 -2.62 -2.18
CA SER A 110 -13.17 -3.33 -1.36
C SER A 110 -13.46 -2.57 -0.07
N ILE A 111 -12.41 -2.12 0.62
CA ILE A 111 -12.56 -1.35 1.86
C ILE A 111 -13.25 -0.02 1.61
N HIS A 112 -12.90 0.66 0.52
CA HIS A 112 -13.53 1.91 0.12
C HIS A 112 -15.03 1.72 -0.09
N ARG A 113 -15.42 0.69 -0.84
CA ARG A 113 -16.83 0.35 -1.10
C ARG A 113 -17.60 0.03 0.19
N ASN A 114 -16.97 -0.66 1.13
CA ASN A 114 -17.58 -1.03 2.40
C ASN A 114 -17.60 0.10 3.45
N SER A 115 -16.90 1.22 3.18
CA SER A 115 -16.84 2.38 4.08
C SER A 115 -17.93 3.43 3.79
N ASN A 116 -18.55 3.39 2.60
CA ASN A 116 -19.71 4.18 2.19
C ASN A 116 -21.01 3.40 2.45
#